data_AF-Q4TGK7-F1
#
_entry.id   AF-Q4TGK7-F1
#
_cell.length_a   1.000
_cell.length_b   1.000
_cell.length_c   1.000
_cell.angle_alpha   90.00
_cell.angle_beta   90.00
_cell.angle_gamma   90.00
#
_symmetry.space_group_name_H-M   'P 1'
#
loop_
_entity.id
_entity.type
_entity.pdbx_description
1 polymer ?
#
loop_
_entity_poly.entity_id
_entity_poly.type
_entity_poly.pdbx_seq_one_letter_code
_entity_poly.pdbx_strand_id
1 'polypeptide(L)' 'VFLDPSSAARVLRPSTRGRRANAFALEELLPGDLERECYEETCSQEEAAEIFH' A
#
# COMPACT_ATOMS: atom_id res chain seq x y z
N VAL A 1 -12.27 23.14 -4.22
CA VAL A 1 -11.59 23.07 -5.54
C VAL A 1 -10.84 21.75 -5.59
N PHE A 2 -11.03 20.94 -6.63
CA PHE A 2 -10.29 19.69 -6.83
C PHE A 2 -9.13 19.91 -7.82
N LEU A 3 -8.07 19.12 -7.68
CA LEU A 3 -6.93 19.14 -8.61
C LEU A 3 -7.28 18.43 -9.92
N ASP A 4 -6.61 18.81 -11.01
CA ASP A 4 -6.67 18.04 -12.25
C ASP A 4 -6.00 16.65 -12.07
N PRO A 5 -6.36 15.64 -12.89
CA PRO A 5 -5.87 14.27 -12.72
C PRO A 5 -4.33 14.14 -12.72
N SER A 6 -3.63 14.94 -13.52
CA SER A 6 -2.17 14.86 -13.65
C SER A 6 -1.49 15.40 -12.39
N SER A 7 -2.01 16.50 -11.84
CA SER A 7 -1.55 17.08 -10.58
C SER A 7 -1.92 16.23 -9.38
N ALA A 8 -3.11 15.63 -9.37
CA ALA A 8 -3.56 14.72 -8.32
C ALA A 8 -2.68 13.46 -8.26
N ALA A 9 -2.33 12.89 -9.40
CA ALA A 9 -1.47 11.70 -9.48
C ALA A 9 -0.10 11.93 -8.83
N ARG A 10 0.46 13.15 -8.89
CA ARG A 10 1.74 13.48 -8.22
C ARG A 10 1.67 13.37 -6.70
N VAL A 11 0.52 13.61 -6.08
CA VAL A 11 0.34 13.47 -4.62
C VAL A 11 0.30 12.00 -4.20
N LEU A 12 -0.28 11.15 -5.05
CA LEU A 12 -0.44 9.72 -4.80
C LEU A 12 0.83 8.90 -5.08
N ARG A 13 1.90 9.51 -5.60
CA ARG A 13 3.12 8.77 -5.94
C ARG A 13 3.79 8.16 -4.69
N PRO A 14 4.40 6.96 -4.81
CA PRO A 14 5.16 6.34 -3.73
C PRO A 14 6.37 7.14 -3.24
N SER A 15 6.82 8.14 -4.00
CA SER A 15 7.89 9.06 -3.58
C SER A 15 7.39 10.19 -2.66
N THR A 16 6.10 10.50 -2.69
CA THR A 16 5.46 11.58 -1.91
C THR A 16 4.65 11.04 -0.74
N ARG A 17 4.05 9.84 -0.87
CA ARG A 17 3.58 9.05 0.27
C ARG A 17 4.76 8.26 0.83
N GLY A 18 5.03 8.33 2.13
CA GLY A 18 5.96 7.39 2.76
C GLY A 18 5.48 5.94 2.54
N ARG A 19 6.42 4.98 2.53
CA ARG A 19 6.03 3.56 2.51
C ARG A 19 5.17 3.27 3.73
N ARG A 20 4.03 2.63 3.49
CA ARG A 20 3.10 2.16 4.51
C ARG A 20 3.34 0.69 4.83
N ALA A 21 3.87 -0.06 3.85
CA ALA A 21 4.19 -1.46 4.00
C ALA A 21 5.12 -1.67 5.18
N ASN A 22 4.71 -2.58 6.06
CA ASN A 22 5.40 -2.96 7.27
C ASN A 22 5.65 -1.75 8.20
N ALA A 23 4.88 -0.67 8.10
CA ALA A 23 5.10 0.52 8.92
C ALA A 23 4.59 0.26 10.34
N PHE A 24 5.50 0.43 11.31
CA PHE A 24 5.25 0.30 12.75
C PHE A 24 4.94 -1.12 13.27
N ALA A 25 5.13 -2.18 12.48
CA ALA A 25 4.96 -3.60 12.85
C ALA A 25 3.56 -4.00 13.39
N LEU A 26 2.61 -3.07 13.50
CA LEU A 26 1.22 -3.32 13.89
C LEU A 26 0.35 -3.69 12.69
N GLU A 27 0.82 -3.47 11.47
CA GLU A 27 0.10 -3.81 10.23
C GLU A 27 -0.23 -5.30 10.18
N GLU A 28 0.70 -6.17 10.59
CA GLU A 28 0.55 -7.64 10.69
C GLU A 28 -0.57 -8.10 11.66
N LEU A 29 -1.16 -7.20 12.45
CA LEU A 29 -2.34 -7.51 13.27
C LEU A 29 -3.65 -7.40 12.46
N LEU A 30 -3.62 -6.75 11.30
CA LEU A 30 -4.74 -6.63 10.40
C LEU A 30 -4.81 -7.88 9.50
N PRO A 31 -6.00 -8.31 9.05
CA PRO A 31 -6.10 -9.36 8.05
C PRO A 31 -5.42 -8.94 6.74
N GLY A 32 -4.66 -9.87 6.14
CA GLY A 32 -4.01 -9.66 4.83
C GLY A 32 -5.01 -9.21 3.76
N ASP A 33 -4.58 -8.27 2.90
CA ASP A 33 -5.42 -7.65 1.87
C ASP A 33 -4.64 -7.40 0.58
N LEU A 34 -5.09 -8.01 -0.51
CA LEU A 34 -4.42 -7.97 -1.82
C LEU A 34 -4.32 -6.57 -2.40
N GLU A 35 -5.34 -5.74 -2.21
CA GLU A 35 -5.33 -4.37 -2.72
C GLU A 35 -4.31 -3.53 -1.95
N ARG A 36 -4.39 -3.54 -0.61
CA ARG A 36 -3.54 -2.75 0.27
C ARG A 36 -2.07 -3.15 0.17
N GLU A 37 -1.75 -4.43 0.33
CA GLU A 37 -0.36 -4.86 0.54
C GLU A 37 0.40 -5.07 -0.79
N CYS A 38 -0.29 -5.49 -1.85
CA CYS A 38 0.36 -5.90 -3.10
C CYS A 38 0.03 -5.03 -4.34
N TYR A 39 -1.13 -4.34 -4.39
CA TYR A 39 -1.45 -3.44 -5.51
C TYR A 39 -1.16 -1.98 -5.20
N GLU A 40 -1.55 -1.50 -4.03
CA GLU A 40 -1.19 -0.15 -3.56
C GLU A 40 0.27 -0.08 -3.11
N GLU A 41 0.83 -1.23 -2.68
CA GLU A 41 2.13 -1.33 -2.05
C GLU A 41 2.97 -2.48 -2.62
N THR A 42 4.24 -2.59 -2.20
CA THR A 42 5.12 -3.69 -2.61
C THR A 42 5.19 -4.71 -1.49
N CYS A 43 4.60 -5.88 -1.71
CA CYS A 43 4.61 -7.00 -0.76
C CYS A 43 5.73 -8.01 -1.04
N SER A 44 6.08 -8.76 -0.01
CA SER A 44 6.90 -9.96 -0.02
C SER A 44 6.10 -11.20 -0.45
N GLN A 45 6.79 -12.33 -0.63
CA GLN A 45 6.12 -13.60 -0.94
C GLN A 45 5.33 -14.16 0.25
N GLU A 46 5.70 -13.82 1.48
CA GLU A 46 5.02 -14.26 2.70
C GLU A 46 3.66 -13.58 2.82
N GLU A 47 3.62 -12.24 2.78
CA GLU A 47 2.38 -11.45 2.77
C GLU A 47 1.45 -11.86 1.61
N ALA A 48 1.99 -12.08 0.41
CA ALA A 48 1.19 -12.52 -0.73
C ALA A 48 0.56 -13.91 -0.52
N ALA A 49 1.21 -14.79 0.24
CA ALA A 49 0.68 -16.10 0.57
C ALA A 49 -0.42 -16.00 1.65
N GLU A 50 -0.25 -15.15 2.66
CA GLU A 50 -1.24 -14.98 3.74
C GLU A 50 -2.65 -14.64 3.25
N ILE A 51 -2.78 -13.94 2.12
CA ILE A 51 -4.06 -13.58 1.49
C ILE A 51 -4.90 -14.82 1.12
N PHE A 52 -4.26 -15.93 0.76
CA PHE A 52 -4.92 -17.13 0.21
C PHE A 52 -4.87 -18.36 1.12
N HIS A 53 -4.24 -18.23 2.29
CA HIS A 53 -3.99 -19.33 3.23
C HIS A 53 -5.04 -19.41 4.35
#